data_AF-P26267-F1
#
_entry.id   AF-P26267-F1
#
_cell.length_a   1.000
_cell.length_b   1.000
_cell.length_c   1.000
_cell.angle_alpha   90.00
_cell.angle_beta   90.00
_cell.angle_gamma   90.00
#
_symmetry.space_group_name_H-M   'P 1'
#
loop_
_entity.id
_entity.type
_entity.pdbx_description
1 polymer ?
#
loop_
_entity_poly.entity_id
_entity_poly.type
_entity_poly.pdbx_seq_one_letter_code
_entity_poly.pdbx_strand_id
1 'polypeptide(L)'
;MIFVFANIFKVPTVSPSVMAISVRLASTEATFQTKPFKLHKLDSGPDINVHVTKEDAVHYYTQMLTIRRMESAAGNLYKEKKVRGFCHLYSGQEACAVGTKAAMDAGDAAVTAYRCHGWTYLSGSSVAKVLCELTGRITGNVYGKGGSMHMYGENFYGGNGIVGAQQPLGTGIAFAMKYRKEKNVCITMFGDGATNQGQLFESMNMAKLWDLPVLYVCENNGYGMGTAAARSSASTDYYTRGDYVPGIWVDGMDVLAVRQAVRWAKEWCNAGKGPLMIEMATYRYSGHSMSDPGTSYRTREEVQEVRKTRDPITGFKDKIVTAGLVTEDEIKEIDKQVRKEIDAAVKQAHTDKESPVELMLTDIYYNTPAQYVRCTTDEVLQKYLTSEEAVKALAK
;
A
#
# COMPACT_ATOMS: atom_id res chain seq x y z
N MET A 1 0.68 -77.62 16.11
CA MET A 1 0.75 -78.24 14.76
C MET A 1 1.92 -77.61 14.02
N ILE A 2 2.79 -78.48 13.54
CA ILE A 2 4.07 -78.23 12.86
C ILE A 2 3.80 -77.64 11.47
N PHE A 3 4.62 -76.68 11.00
CA PHE A 3 5.39 -76.79 9.74
C PHE A 3 6.37 -75.61 9.61
N VAL A 4 7.66 -75.96 9.55
CA VAL A 4 8.84 -75.12 9.33
C VAL A 4 9.24 -75.28 7.86
N PHE A 5 9.64 -74.19 7.20
CA PHE A 5 10.66 -74.26 6.14
C PHE A 5 11.61 -73.05 6.25
N ALA A 6 12.90 -73.36 6.24
CA ALA A 6 14.02 -72.46 6.42
C ALA A 6 14.68 -72.10 5.08
N ASN A 7 15.29 -70.91 5.00
CA ASN A 7 16.49 -70.58 4.21
C ASN A 7 16.97 -69.21 4.70
N ILE A 8 18.01 -69.08 5.53
CA ILE A 8 19.46 -69.21 5.28
C ILE A 8 20.11 -67.91 4.70
N PHE A 9 21.13 -67.44 5.45
CA PHE A 9 22.30 -66.59 5.13
C PHE A 9 22.21 -65.04 5.10
N LYS A 10 22.81 -64.43 6.16
CA LYS A 10 24.05 -63.62 6.19
C LYS A 10 23.93 -62.22 6.85
N VAL A 11 24.60 -62.09 8.00
CA VAL A 11 25.13 -60.87 8.69
C VAL A 11 26.39 -60.40 7.90
N PRO A 12 27.10 -59.24 8.13
CA PRO A 12 26.98 -58.27 9.23
C PRO A 12 27.34 -56.77 8.93
N THR A 13 27.38 -55.98 10.02
CA THR A 13 28.17 -54.75 10.30
C THR A 13 27.51 -53.37 10.18
N VAL A 14 27.61 -52.61 11.28
CA VAL A 14 27.17 -51.22 11.50
C VAL A 14 28.41 -50.34 11.73
N SER A 15 28.46 -49.16 11.12
CA SER A 15 29.42 -48.07 11.39
C SER A 15 28.75 -46.73 11.00
N PRO A 16 29.07 -45.58 11.65
CA PRO A 16 28.10 -44.57 12.06
C PRO A 16 27.77 -43.52 10.98
N SER A 17 26.52 -43.04 11.01
CA SER A 17 26.02 -41.95 10.16
C SER A 17 26.61 -40.60 10.57
N VAL A 18 27.42 -40.03 9.68
CA VAL A 18 27.80 -38.60 9.69
C VAL A 18 26.62 -37.81 9.12
N MET A 19 26.09 -36.86 9.90
CA MET A 19 25.05 -35.93 9.48
C MET A 19 25.69 -34.85 8.60
N ALA A 20 25.55 -34.94 7.28
CA ALA A 20 25.97 -33.90 6.36
C ALA A 20 24.92 -32.77 6.34
N ILE A 21 25.27 -31.61 6.88
CA ILE A 21 24.51 -30.37 6.68
C ILE A 21 24.76 -29.94 5.22
N SER A 22 23.77 -30.17 4.37
CA SER A 22 23.75 -29.61 3.01
C SER A 22 23.51 -28.10 3.12
N VAL A 23 24.57 -27.31 2.95
CA VAL A 23 24.44 -25.88 2.64
C VAL A 23 23.91 -25.79 1.21
N ARG A 24 22.59 -25.64 1.02
CA ARG A 24 22.04 -25.23 -0.27
C ARG A 24 22.53 -23.82 -0.55
N LEU A 25 23.35 -23.65 -1.60
CA LEU A 25 23.67 -22.33 -2.16
C LEU A 25 22.34 -21.60 -2.44
N ALA A 26 22.20 -20.38 -1.92
CA ALA A 26 20.99 -19.58 -2.10
C ALA A 26 20.72 -19.34 -3.59
N SER A 27 19.48 -19.53 -4.02
CA SER A 27 19.07 -19.21 -5.39
C SER A 27 19.07 -17.70 -5.58
N THR A 28 19.48 -17.23 -6.76
CA THR A 28 19.46 -15.80 -7.10
C THR A 28 18.10 -15.35 -7.63
N GLU A 29 17.29 -16.29 -8.12
CA GLU A 29 15.96 -16.07 -8.66
C GLU A 29 15.08 -17.31 -8.51
N ALA A 30 13.77 -17.10 -8.52
CA ALA A 30 12.76 -18.16 -8.52
C ALA A 30 11.52 -17.73 -9.29
N THR A 31 10.77 -18.72 -9.77
CA THR A 31 9.47 -18.53 -10.43
C THR A 31 8.37 -19.05 -9.52
N PHE A 32 7.33 -18.24 -9.33
CA PHE A 32 6.14 -18.62 -8.58
C PHE A 32 4.90 -18.59 -9.48
N GLN A 33 3.84 -19.28 -9.07
CA GLN A 33 2.53 -19.16 -9.71
C GLN A 33 1.61 -18.33 -8.83
N THR A 34 0.95 -17.33 -9.41
CA THR A 34 -0.11 -16.55 -8.77
C THR A 34 -1.44 -17.27 -8.91
N LYS A 35 -2.45 -16.84 -8.15
CA LYS A 35 -3.83 -17.21 -8.50
C LYS A 35 -4.19 -16.65 -9.88
N PRO A 36 -4.99 -17.36 -10.68
CA PRO A 36 -5.50 -16.84 -11.94
C PRO A 36 -6.28 -15.54 -11.73
N PHE A 37 -6.09 -14.60 -12.66
CA PHE A 37 -6.83 -13.35 -12.71
C PHE A 37 -8.21 -13.58 -13.33
N LYS A 38 -9.24 -12.89 -12.85
CA LYS A 38 -10.54 -12.84 -13.55
C LYS A 38 -10.54 -11.63 -14.46
N LEU A 39 -11.05 -11.79 -15.67
CA LEU A 39 -10.99 -10.76 -16.71
C LEU A 39 -12.39 -10.27 -17.07
N HIS A 40 -12.50 -8.98 -17.40
CA HIS A 40 -13.70 -8.34 -17.93
C HIS A 40 -13.36 -7.60 -19.22
N LYS A 41 -13.98 -8.00 -20.34
CA LYS A 41 -13.74 -7.45 -21.68
C LYS A 41 -12.26 -7.47 -22.11
N LEU A 42 -11.55 -8.56 -21.81
CA LEU A 42 -10.17 -8.81 -22.20
C LEU A 42 -10.02 -10.26 -22.69
N ASP A 43 -9.36 -10.45 -23.82
CA ASP A 43 -9.08 -11.78 -24.38
C ASP A 43 -7.90 -12.49 -23.67
N SER A 44 -7.00 -11.70 -23.10
CA SER A 44 -5.85 -12.19 -22.33
C SER A 44 -5.55 -11.25 -21.16
N GLY A 45 -4.86 -11.79 -20.15
CA GLY A 45 -4.47 -11.08 -18.94
C GLY A 45 -2.98 -11.23 -18.63
N PRO A 46 -2.57 -10.83 -17.42
CA PRO A 46 -1.19 -10.99 -16.97
C PRO A 46 -0.81 -12.47 -16.88
N ASP A 47 0.46 -12.79 -17.17
CA ASP A 47 1.01 -14.14 -16.94
C ASP A 47 0.90 -14.51 -15.46
N ILE A 48 0.52 -15.75 -15.17
CA ILE A 48 0.43 -16.28 -13.81
C ILE A 48 1.80 -16.74 -13.28
N ASN A 49 2.76 -16.99 -14.17
CA ASN A 49 4.14 -17.34 -13.80
C ASN A 49 4.93 -16.04 -13.59
N VAL A 50 5.37 -15.82 -12.36
CA VAL A 50 6.01 -14.58 -11.94
C VAL A 50 7.43 -14.86 -11.45
N HIS A 51 8.39 -14.20 -12.09
CA HIS A 51 9.80 -14.29 -11.73
C HIS A 51 10.15 -13.27 -10.65
N VAL A 52 10.96 -13.64 -9.67
CA VAL A 52 11.46 -12.73 -8.64
C VAL A 52 12.90 -13.06 -8.30
N THR A 53 13.74 -12.04 -8.24
CA THR A 53 15.14 -12.16 -7.81
C THR A 53 15.22 -12.15 -6.29
N LYS A 54 16.35 -12.59 -5.73
CA LYS A 54 16.63 -12.47 -4.30
C LYS A 54 16.56 -11.01 -3.82
N GLU A 55 17.11 -10.09 -4.60
CA GLU A 55 17.12 -8.66 -4.29
C GLU A 55 15.69 -8.10 -4.19
N ASP A 56 14.86 -8.36 -5.19
CA ASP A 56 13.45 -7.98 -5.18
C ASP A 56 12.70 -8.59 -3.99
N ALA A 57 12.96 -9.87 -3.71
CA ALA A 57 12.33 -10.58 -2.60
C ALA A 57 12.66 -9.93 -1.24
N VAL A 58 13.93 -9.63 -0.99
CA VAL A 58 14.37 -8.91 0.21
C VAL A 58 13.73 -7.52 0.27
N HIS A 59 13.70 -6.81 -0.85
CA HIS A 59 13.13 -5.47 -0.94
C HIS A 59 11.63 -5.44 -0.61
N TYR A 60 10.82 -6.27 -1.27
CA TYR A 60 9.37 -6.32 -1.05
C TYR A 60 9.04 -6.77 0.36
N TYR A 61 9.74 -7.79 0.87
CA TYR A 61 9.55 -8.27 2.25
C TYR A 61 9.83 -7.15 3.27
N THR A 62 10.95 -6.44 3.11
CA THR A 62 11.34 -5.33 3.97
C THR A 62 10.29 -4.22 3.95
N GLN A 63 9.84 -3.78 2.77
CA GLN A 63 8.84 -2.73 2.66
C GLN A 63 7.50 -3.11 3.30
N MET A 64 7.00 -4.32 3.06
CA MET A 64 5.75 -4.77 3.68
C MET A 64 5.89 -4.82 5.22
N LEU A 65 7.03 -5.31 5.72
CA LEU A 65 7.31 -5.36 7.15
C LEU A 65 7.41 -3.96 7.76
N THR A 66 8.07 -3.02 7.10
CA THR A 66 8.15 -1.62 7.54
C THR A 66 6.76 -0.99 7.64
N ILE A 67 5.90 -1.16 6.63
CA ILE A 67 4.52 -0.69 6.68
C ILE A 67 3.78 -1.31 7.87
N ARG A 68 3.81 -2.64 8.03
CA ARG A 68 3.14 -3.34 9.15
C ARG A 68 3.55 -2.79 10.52
N ARG A 69 4.85 -2.57 10.72
CA ARG A 69 5.39 -2.09 11.99
C ARG A 69 5.11 -0.60 12.22
N MET A 70 5.20 0.23 11.18
CA MET A 70 4.82 1.65 11.21
C MET A 70 3.34 1.81 11.59
N GLU A 71 2.45 1.03 11.00
CA GLU A 71 1.01 1.05 11.32
C GLU A 71 0.74 0.58 12.76
N SER A 72 1.49 -0.41 13.24
CA SER A 72 1.41 -0.86 14.64
C SER A 72 1.84 0.25 15.60
N ALA A 73 2.92 0.97 15.27
CA ALA A 73 3.40 2.12 16.02
C ALA A 73 2.40 3.29 16.03
N ALA A 74 1.81 3.61 14.87
CA ALA A 74 0.75 4.61 14.74
C ALA A 74 -0.45 4.26 15.64
N GLY A 75 -0.87 2.99 15.65
CA GLY A 75 -1.94 2.51 16.51
C GLY A 75 -1.64 2.66 18.02
N ASN A 76 -0.38 2.47 18.44
CA ASN A 76 0.04 2.68 19.82
C ASN A 76 0.07 4.17 20.19
N LEU A 77 0.68 5.01 19.34
CA LEU A 77 0.71 6.47 19.53
C LEU A 77 -0.71 7.07 19.62
N TYR A 78 -1.69 6.52 18.90
CA TYR A 78 -3.09 6.92 19.04
C TYR A 78 -3.69 6.54 20.39
N LYS A 79 -3.42 5.33 20.89
CA LYS A 79 -3.87 4.89 22.23
C LYS A 79 -3.26 5.73 23.34
N GLU A 80 -2.02 6.17 23.15
CA GLU A 80 -1.28 7.10 24.02
C GLU A 80 -1.74 8.56 23.88
N LYS A 81 -2.74 8.85 23.04
CA LYS A 81 -3.27 10.19 22.75
C LYS A 81 -2.26 11.16 22.12
N LYS A 82 -1.16 10.64 21.56
CA LYS A 82 -0.18 11.41 20.78
C LYS A 82 -0.67 11.67 19.36
N VAL A 83 -1.44 10.75 18.79
CA VAL A 83 -2.22 10.97 17.56
C VAL A 83 -3.65 11.31 17.93
N ARG A 84 -4.24 12.30 17.25
CA ARG A 84 -5.62 12.78 17.47
C ARG A 84 -6.39 12.75 16.15
N GLY A 85 -7.72 12.89 16.24
CA GLY A 85 -8.59 12.90 15.06
C GLY A 85 -8.65 11.55 14.36
N PHE A 86 -8.53 11.56 13.04
CA PHE A 86 -8.58 10.34 12.22
C PHE A 86 -7.22 9.62 12.17
N CYS A 87 -7.26 8.29 12.15
CA CYS A 87 -6.10 7.45 11.90
C CYS A 87 -6.58 6.13 11.28
N HIS A 88 -6.26 5.89 10.01
CA HIS A 88 -6.72 4.74 9.23
C HIS A 88 -5.55 3.81 8.92
N LEU A 89 -5.44 2.71 9.67
CA LEU A 89 -4.28 1.83 9.58
C LEU A 89 -4.33 0.93 8.33
N TYR A 90 -3.24 0.83 7.56
CA TYR A 90 -3.17 0.03 6.34
C TYR A 90 -2.84 -1.47 6.56
N SER A 91 -2.69 -1.90 7.82
CA SER A 91 -2.27 -3.27 8.13
C SER A 91 -3.17 -4.36 7.56
N GLY A 92 -2.56 -5.31 6.85
CA GLY A 92 -3.22 -6.40 6.11
C GLY A 92 -3.30 -6.17 4.61
N GLN A 93 -3.13 -4.92 4.15
CA GLN A 93 -3.18 -4.55 2.74
C GLN A 93 -1.78 -4.31 2.13
N GLU A 94 -0.70 -4.68 2.82
CA GLU A 94 0.67 -4.29 2.43
C GLU A 94 1.05 -4.77 1.02
N ALA A 95 0.56 -5.94 0.60
CA ALA A 95 0.77 -6.47 -0.75
C ALA A 95 0.21 -5.56 -1.84
N CYS A 96 -0.91 -4.86 -1.60
CA CYS A 96 -1.48 -3.90 -2.54
C CYS A 96 -0.49 -2.75 -2.79
N ALA A 97 -0.04 -2.08 -1.73
CA ALA A 97 0.84 -0.92 -1.85
C ALA A 97 2.22 -1.31 -2.41
N VAL A 98 2.86 -2.32 -1.83
CA VAL A 98 4.21 -2.75 -2.24
C VAL A 98 4.22 -3.36 -3.64
N GLY A 99 3.25 -4.22 -3.95
CA GLY A 99 3.16 -4.85 -5.28
C GLY A 99 2.92 -3.81 -6.36
N THR A 100 2.04 -2.83 -6.11
CA THR A 100 1.77 -1.74 -7.05
C THR A 100 3.01 -0.86 -7.22
N LYS A 101 3.68 -0.46 -6.13
CA LYS A 101 4.90 0.34 -6.21
C LYS A 101 6.03 -0.37 -6.96
N ALA A 102 6.18 -1.68 -6.77
CA ALA A 102 7.16 -2.52 -7.47
C ALA A 102 6.91 -2.63 -8.99
N ALA A 103 5.74 -2.21 -9.46
CA ALA A 103 5.39 -2.12 -10.87
C ALA A 103 5.53 -0.71 -11.45
N MET A 104 5.67 0.33 -10.61
CA MET A 104 5.74 1.74 -11.05
C MET A 104 7.12 2.11 -11.59
N ASP A 105 7.13 2.97 -12.61
CA ASP A 105 8.31 3.69 -13.08
C ASP A 105 8.39 5.06 -12.41
N ALA A 106 9.54 5.74 -12.50
CA ALA A 106 9.76 7.03 -11.83
C ALA A 106 8.76 8.13 -12.24
N GLY A 107 8.25 8.09 -13.47
CA GLY A 107 7.27 9.05 -13.98
C GLY A 107 5.81 8.69 -13.71
N ASP A 108 5.52 7.51 -13.16
CA ASP A 108 4.14 7.13 -12.85
C ASP A 108 3.65 7.88 -11.60
N ALA A 109 2.35 8.18 -11.61
CA ALA A 109 1.69 8.88 -10.53
C ALA A 109 0.81 7.94 -9.72
N ALA A 110 0.62 8.27 -8.44
CA ALA A 110 -0.34 7.61 -7.58
C ALA A 110 -1.19 8.62 -6.82
N VAL A 111 -2.47 8.33 -6.66
CA VAL A 111 -3.39 9.09 -5.80
C VAL A 111 -4.33 8.11 -5.08
N THR A 112 -4.59 8.33 -3.79
CA THR A 112 -5.42 7.43 -2.98
C THR A 112 -6.30 8.19 -1.99
N ALA A 113 -7.14 7.46 -1.26
CA ALA A 113 -7.97 8.01 -0.18
C ALA A 113 -7.15 8.22 1.11
N TYR A 114 -7.82 8.39 2.26
CA TYR A 114 -7.21 8.68 3.55
C TYR A 114 -6.37 7.54 4.18
N ARG A 115 -6.42 6.29 3.66
CA ARG A 115 -5.65 5.16 4.20
C ARG A 115 -4.27 5.09 3.53
N CYS A 116 -3.48 6.13 3.73
CA CYS A 116 -2.34 6.43 2.85
C CYS A 116 -0.95 6.25 3.47
N HIS A 117 -0.80 5.88 4.75
CA HIS A 117 0.53 5.91 5.40
C HIS A 117 1.58 5.06 4.67
N GLY A 118 1.21 3.83 4.27
CA GLY A 118 2.09 2.96 3.49
C GLY A 118 2.47 3.58 2.14
N TRP A 119 1.52 4.21 1.45
CA TRP A 119 1.76 4.92 0.20
C TRP A 119 2.67 6.14 0.37
N THR A 120 2.53 6.89 1.46
CA THR A 120 3.41 8.02 1.78
C THR A 120 4.85 7.54 2.01
N TYR A 121 5.02 6.43 2.74
CA TYR A 121 6.33 5.80 2.92
C TYR A 121 6.95 5.35 1.59
N LEU A 122 6.19 4.60 0.78
CA LEU A 122 6.64 4.10 -0.52
C LEU A 122 6.90 5.22 -1.56
N SER A 123 6.34 6.41 -1.34
CA SER A 123 6.58 7.60 -2.16
C SER A 123 7.78 8.44 -1.69
N GLY A 124 8.63 7.88 -0.83
CA GLY A 124 9.92 8.48 -0.44
C GLY A 124 9.93 9.21 0.90
N SER A 125 8.80 9.26 1.62
CA SER A 125 8.79 9.77 2.99
C SER A 125 9.42 8.77 3.95
N SER A 126 10.21 9.24 4.92
CA SER A 126 10.71 8.36 5.98
C SER A 126 9.59 7.98 6.96
N VAL A 127 9.75 6.85 7.65
CA VAL A 127 8.84 6.45 8.75
C VAL A 127 8.70 7.57 9.77
N ALA A 128 9.82 8.25 10.11
CA ALA A 128 9.82 9.38 11.03
C ALA A 128 8.91 10.52 10.56
N LYS A 129 8.98 10.91 9.28
CA LYS A 129 8.11 11.96 8.72
C LYS A 129 6.63 11.56 8.76
N VAL A 130 6.31 10.29 8.48
CA VAL A 130 4.92 9.79 8.57
C VAL A 130 4.42 9.82 10.01
N LEU A 131 5.17 9.26 10.97
CA LEU A 131 4.76 9.25 12.38
C LEU A 131 4.72 10.65 12.99
N CYS A 132 5.66 11.53 12.63
CA CYS A 132 5.67 12.93 13.08
C CYS A 132 4.44 13.68 12.58
N GLU A 133 4.01 13.45 11.34
CA GLU A 133 2.78 14.04 10.79
C GLU A 133 1.53 13.57 11.55
N LEU A 134 1.45 12.27 11.87
CA LEU A 134 0.37 11.73 12.70
C LEU A 134 0.32 12.38 14.08
N THR A 135 1.48 12.69 14.65
CA THR A 135 1.59 13.35 15.95
C THR A 135 1.59 14.90 15.89
N GLY A 136 1.38 15.49 14.71
CA GLY A 136 1.28 16.94 14.51
C GLY A 136 2.59 17.70 14.78
N ARG A 137 3.73 17.13 14.39
CA ARG A 137 5.07 17.71 14.66
C ARG A 137 5.68 18.36 13.43
N ILE A 138 6.66 19.22 13.67
CA ILE A 138 7.32 20.04 12.66
C ILE A 138 8.05 19.20 11.59
N THR A 139 8.57 18.01 11.93
CA THR A 139 9.19 17.09 10.96
C THR A 139 8.16 16.26 10.19
N GLY A 140 6.86 16.49 10.39
CA GLY A 140 5.81 15.80 9.64
C GLY A 140 5.98 15.96 8.12
N ASN A 141 5.46 14.99 7.36
CA ASN A 141 5.48 15.01 5.89
C ASN A 141 4.99 16.34 5.28
N VAL A 142 4.00 16.98 5.91
CA VAL A 142 3.53 18.33 5.59
C VAL A 142 3.54 19.24 6.83
N TYR A 143 4.60 19.11 7.64
CA TYR A 143 4.88 19.95 8.79
C TYR A 143 3.74 19.98 9.83
N GLY A 144 3.03 18.86 10.02
CA GLY A 144 1.98 18.70 11.02
C GLY A 144 0.64 19.38 10.67
N LYS A 145 0.50 19.88 9.43
CA LYS A 145 -0.72 20.57 8.95
C LYS A 145 -1.83 19.61 8.52
N GLY A 146 -1.47 18.45 7.98
CA GLY A 146 -2.38 17.56 7.28
C GLY A 146 -2.91 16.42 8.13
N GLY A 147 -2.07 15.90 9.03
CA GLY A 147 -2.37 14.72 9.83
C GLY A 147 -2.49 13.44 8.99
N SER A 148 -3.22 12.46 9.51
CA SER A 148 -3.29 11.10 8.93
C SER A 148 -3.79 11.04 7.48
N MET A 149 -4.71 11.94 7.11
CA MET A 149 -5.43 11.83 5.84
C MET A 149 -4.75 12.58 4.70
N HIS A 150 -3.86 13.53 4.99
CA HIS A 150 -3.34 14.49 4.00
C HIS A 150 -1.82 14.51 4.03
N MET A 151 -1.23 13.51 3.38
CA MET A 151 0.21 13.39 3.19
C MET A 151 0.50 13.27 1.70
N TYR A 152 1.61 13.83 1.22
CA TYR A 152 1.94 13.98 -0.20
C TYR A 152 3.41 13.61 -0.46
N GLY A 153 3.77 13.34 -1.71
CA GLY A 153 5.13 13.04 -2.13
C GLY A 153 5.36 13.30 -3.61
N GLU A 154 6.58 13.08 -4.09
CA GLU A 154 6.88 13.19 -5.52
C GLU A 154 6.05 12.16 -6.30
N ASN A 155 5.28 12.65 -7.29
CA ASN A 155 4.28 11.88 -8.05
C ASN A 155 3.26 11.12 -7.18
N PHE A 156 3.15 11.45 -5.90
CA PHE A 156 2.12 10.95 -5.00
C PHE A 156 1.22 12.10 -4.58
N TYR A 157 0.06 12.18 -5.23
CA TYR A 157 -0.94 13.24 -5.06
C TYR A 157 -1.83 13.02 -3.82
N GLY A 158 -1.32 12.18 -2.92
CA GLY A 158 -1.64 12.17 -1.52
C GLY A 158 -2.83 11.35 -1.10
N GLY A 159 -3.09 11.44 0.19
CA GLY A 159 -4.31 10.98 0.82
C GLY A 159 -5.43 12.01 0.70
N ASN A 160 -6.61 11.53 0.34
CA ASN A 160 -7.79 12.36 0.11
C ASN A 160 -8.91 11.95 1.08
N GLY A 161 -9.41 12.92 1.86
CA GLY A 161 -10.40 12.70 2.91
C GLY A 161 -11.84 12.55 2.42
N ILE A 162 -12.16 13.09 1.23
CA ILE A 162 -13.51 13.04 0.65
C ILE A 162 -13.62 11.79 -0.22
N VAL A 163 -14.50 10.88 0.16
CA VAL A 163 -14.65 9.57 -0.50
C VAL A 163 -15.01 9.74 -1.97
N GLY A 164 -14.13 9.29 -2.86
CA GLY A 164 -14.31 9.33 -4.31
C GLY A 164 -13.72 10.57 -4.98
N ALA A 165 -13.44 11.65 -4.23
CA ALA A 165 -12.93 12.90 -4.80
C ALA A 165 -11.55 12.74 -5.47
N GLN A 166 -10.78 11.73 -5.08
CA GLN A 166 -9.52 11.40 -5.74
C GLN A 166 -9.69 10.72 -7.10
N GLN A 167 -10.87 10.18 -7.41
CA GLN A 167 -11.13 9.48 -8.68
C GLN A 167 -10.99 10.44 -9.87
N PRO A 168 -11.68 11.61 -9.91
CA PRO A 168 -11.48 12.57 -10.99
C PRO A 168 -10.09 13.23 -10.97
N LEU A 169 -9.48 13.41 -9.80
CA LEU A 169 -8.11 13.94 -9.71
C LEU A 169 -7.13 13.02 -10.44
N GLY A 170 -7.24 11.70 -10.21
CA GLY A 170 -6.47 10.69 -10.90
C GLY A 170 -6.65 10.72 -12.42
N THR A 171 -7.90 10.89 -12.88
CA THR A 171 -8.23 11.09 -14.30
C THR A 171 -7.56 12.35 -14.87
N GLY A 172 -7.58 13.46 -14.13
CA GLY A 172 -6.92 14.70 -14.52
C GLY A 172 -5.41 14.59 -14.62
N ILE A 173 -4.77 13.86 -13.71
CA ILE A 173 -3.32 13.58 -13.77
C ILE A 173 -2.99 12.74 -15.02
N ALA A 174 -3.77 11.70 -15.31
CA ALA A 174 -3.59 10.90 -16.52
C ALA A 174 -3.84 11.71 -17.81
N PHE A 175 -4.81 12.63 -17.79
CA PHE A 175 -5.01 13.58 -18.88
C PHE A 175 -3.77 14.43 -19.10
N ALA A 176 -3.17 14.98 -18.04
CA ALA A 176 -1.93 15.76 -18.14
C ALA A 176 -0.76 14.94 -18.69
N MET A 177 -0.61 13.68 -18.29
CA MET A 177 0.41 12.77 -18.85
C MET A 177 0.20 12.56 -20.36
N LYS A 178 -1.04 12.27 -20.79
CA LYS A 178 -1.37 12.14 -22.21
C LYS A 178 -1.12 13.44 -22.98
N TYR A 179 -1.52 14.57 -22.40
CA TYR A 179 -1.33 15.89 -22.99
C TYR A 179 0.16 16.21 -23.22
N ARG A 180 1.02 15.83 -22.27
CA ARG A 180 2.49 15.97 -22.34
C ARG A 180 3.18 14.85 -23.13
N LYS A 181 2.44 13.88 -23.66
CA LYS A 181 2.96 12.70 -24.38
C LYS A 181 3.93 11.86 -23.55
N GLU A 182 3.71 11.80 -22.24
CA GLU A 182 4.48 10.98 -21.31
C GLU A 182 4.00 9.53 -21.38
N LYS A 183 4.93 8.57 -21.44
CA LYS A 183 4.61 7.12 -21.42
C LYS A 183 4.54 6.62 -19.97
N ASN A 184 3.64 7.21 -19.20
CA ASN A 184 3.41 6.93 -17.80
C ASN A 184 1.93 6.80 -17.51
N VAL A 185 1.59 6.21 -16.36
CA VAL A 185 0.21 6.04 -15.92
C VAL A 185 -0.06 6.77 -14.61
N CYS A 186 -1.34 7.10 -14.38
CA CYS A 186 -1.83 7.46 -13.07
C CYS A 186 -2.56 6.27 -12.42
N ILE A 187 -2.07 5.83 -11.27
CA ILE A 187 -2.71 4.79 -10.46
C ILE A 187 -3.66 5.47 -9.47
N THR A 188 -4.95 5.31 -9.70
CA THR A 188 -6.04 6.00 -9.00
C THR A 188 -6.78 5.04 -8.09
N MET A 189 -6.47 5.09 -6.79
CA MET A 189 -6.91 4.09 -5.81
C MET A 189 -8.11 4.54 -4.97
N PHE A 190 -8.98 3.59 -4.65
CA PHE A 190 -10.17 3.79 -3.84
C PHE A 190 -10.64 2.46 -3.23
N GLY A 191 -11.40 2.51 -2.13
CA GLY A 191 -11.95 1.30 -1.49
C GLY A 191 -13.25 0.81 -2.13
N ASP A 192 -13.71 -0.38 -1.75
CA ASP A 192 -14.98 -0.97 -2.20
C ASP A 192 -16.18 -0.04 -1.99
N GLY A 193 -16.32 0.60 -0.83
CA GLY A 193 -17.39 1.57 -0.58
C GLY A 193 -17.37 2.80 -1.50
N ALA A 194 -16.19 3.20 -1.99
CA ALA A 194 -16.02 4.33 -2.91
C ALA A 194 -16.37 4.00 -4.37
N THR A 195 -16.55 2.73 -4.71
CA THR A 195 -16.95 2.28 -6.06
C THR A 195 -18.37 2.71 -6.46
N ASN A 196 -19.17 3.15 -5.49
CA ASN A 196 -20.54 3.61 -5.70
C ASN A 196 -20.65 5.14 -5.79
N GLN A 197 -19.54 5.88 -5.78
CA GLN A 197 -19.53 7.32 -5.99
C GLN A 197 -19.79 7.63 -7.47
N GLY A 198 -20.75 8.52 -7.75
CA GLY A 198 -21.15 8.86 -9.13
C GLY A 198 -19.98 9.36 -10.00
N GLN A 199 -19.09 10.16 -9.40
CA GLN A 199 -17.91 10.70 -10.05
C GLN A 199 -16.93 9.62 -10.57
N LEU A 200 -16.97 8.38 -10.05
CA LEU A 200 -16.19 7.28 -10.63
C LEU A 200 -16.65 6.97 -12.06
N PHE A 201 -17.97 6.92 -12.28
CA PHE A 201 -18.57 6.61 -13.58
C PHE A 201 -18.36 7.75 -14.57
N GLU A 202 -18.48 9.00 -14.12
CA GLU A 202 -18.14 10.18 -14.92
C GLU A 202 -16.66 10.15 -15.34
N SER A 203 -15.76 9.83 -14.40
CA SER A 203 -14.32 9.71 -14.63
C SER A 203 -13.97 8.59 -15.62
N MET A 204 -14.57 7.41 -15.47
CA MET A 204 -14.36 6.27 -16.38
C MET A 204 -14.89 6.55 -17.79
N ASN A 205 -16.04 7.23 -17.90
CA ASN A 205 -16.58 7.66 -19.19
C ASN A 205 -15.59 8.58 -19.93
N MET A 206 -15.14 9.66 -19.28
CA MET A 206 -14.19 10.60 -19.87
C MET A 206 -12.84 9.93 -20.17
N ALA A 207 -12.32 9.12 -19.24
CA ALA A 207 -11.07 8.41 -19.43
C ALA A 207 -11.12 7.46 -20.62
N LYS A 208 -12.26 6.77 -20.82
CA LYS A 208 -12.40 5.90 -21.99
C LYS A 208 -12.58 6.69 -23.27
N LEU A 209 -13.41 7.74 -23.26
CA LEU A 209 -13.64 8.61 -24.41
C LEU A 209 -12.33 9.21 -24.95
N TRP A 210 -11.40 9.51 -24.06
CA TRP A 210 -10.11 10.10 -24.42
C TRP A 210 -8.96 9.10 -24.35
N ASP A 211 -9.20 7.80 -24.21
CA ASP A 211 -8.19 6.73 -24.02
C ASP A 211 -7.01 7.20 -23.13
N LEU A 212 -7.33 7.58 -21.89
CA LEU A 212 -6.36 8.09 -20.92
C LEU A 212 -5.56 6.96 -20.25
N PRO A 213 -4.27 7.20 -19.91
CA PRO A 213 -3.42 6.23 -19.22
C PRO A 213 -3.70 6.22 -17.70
N VAL A 214 -4.90 5.78 -17.31
CA VAL A 214 -5.33 5.70 -15.90
C VAL A 214 -5.71 4.28 -15.51
N LEU A 215 -5.17 3.84 -14.37
CA LEU A 215 -5.53 2.59 -13.72
C LEU A 215 -6.46 2.89 -12.55
N TYR A 216 -7.72 2.50 -12.64
CA TYR A 216 -8.68 2.63 -11.54
C TYR A 216 -8.57 1.41 -10.63
N VAL A 217 -8.03 1.57 -9.43
CA VAL A 217 -7.72 0.46 -8.52
C VAL A 217 -8.68 0.46 -7.33
N CYS A 218 -9.56 -0.54 -7.29
CA CYS A 218 -10.40 -0.83 -6.14
C CYS A 218 -9.64 -1.73 -5.15
N GLU A 219 -9.27 -1.18 -4.00
CA GLU A 219 -8.82 -1.95 -2.83
C GLU A 219 -10.04 -2.51 -2.10
N ASN A 220 -10.52 -3.67 -2.56
CA ASN A 220 -11.67 -4.33 -1.97
C ASN A 220 -11.25 -5.06 -0.69
N ASN A 221 -11.50 -4.44 0.47
CA ASN A 221 -11.26 -5.05 1.78
C ASN A 221 -12.53 -5.61 2.43
N GLY A 222 -13.61 -5.70 1.64
CA GLY A 222 -14.90 -6.27 2.00
C GLY A 222 -15.85 -5.32 2.76
N TYR A 223 -15.38 -4.14 3.21
CA TYR A 223 -16.15 -3.27 4.10
C TYR A 223 -15.91 -1.77 3.86
N GLY A 224 -16.94 -1.09 3.36
CA GLY A 224 -17.06 0.36 3.36
C GLY A 224 -17.44 0.89 4.75
N MET A 225 -16.46 1.33 5.52
CA MET A 225 -16.61 1.67 6.95
C MET A 225 -17.13 0.47 7.75
N GLY A 226 -18.44 0.38 8.00
CA GLY A 226 -19.09 -0.75 8.67
C GLY A 226 -20.09 -1.50 7.80
N THR A 227 -20.21 -1.16 6.52
CA THR A 227 -21.14 -1.77 5.58
C THR A 227 -20.39 -2.78 4.72
N ALA A 228 -20.76 -4.06 4.83
CA ALA A 228 -20.20 -5.11 3.98
C ALA A 228 -20.52 -4.87 2.50
N ALA A 229 -19.61 -5.27 1.60
CA ALA A 229 -19.73 -5.09 0.15
C ALA A 229 -21.12 -5.49 -0.41
N ALA A 230 -21.63 -6.66 -0.03
CA ALA A 230 -22.93 -7.18 -0.45
C ALA A 230 -24.15 -6.36 0.05
N ARG A 231 -23.95 -5.47 1.02
CA ARG A 231 -24.98 -4.55 1.54
C ARG A 231 -24.87 -3.15 0.95
N SER A 232 -23.74 -2.80 0.33
CA SER A 232 -23.51 -1.50 -0.30
C SER A 232 -23.59 -1.53 -1.82
N SER A 233 -23.41 -2.70 -2.45
CA SER A 233 -23.31 -2.84 -3.90
C SER A 233 -24.16 -4.00 -4.40
N ALA A 234 -25.01 -3.73 -5.40
CA ALA A 234 -25.83 -4.76 -6.04
C ALA A 234 -25.00 -5.80 -6.81
N SER A 235 -23.85 -5.38 -7.35
CA SER A 235 -22.80 -6.26 -7.85
C SER A 235 -21.51 -6.00 -7.08
N THR A 236 -20.93 -7.07 -6.53
CA THR A 236 -19.65 -7.05 -5.81
C THR A 236 -18.45 -7.37 -6.70
N ASP A 237 -18.67 -7.58 -8.00
CA ASP A 237 -17.60 -7.77 -8.98
C ASP A 237 -17.05 -6.40 -9.40
N TYR A 238 -16.26 -5.76 -8.53
CA TYR A 238 -15.82 -4.37 -8.70
C TYR A 238 -14.98 -4.17 -9.96
N TYR A 239 -14.21 -5.17 -10.40
CA TYR A 239 -13.46 -5.14 -11.66
C TYR A 239 -14.33 -4.99 -12.92
N THR A 240 -15.64 -5.22 -12.82
CA THR A 240 -16.60 -5.09 -13.94
C THR A 240 -17.34 -3.75 -13.97
N ARG A 241 -17.21 -2.93 -12.92
CA ARG A 241 -18.01 -1.70 -12.72
C ARG A 241 -17.70 -0.60 -13.74
N GLY A 242 -16.59 -0.73 -14.46
CA GLY A 242 -16.26 0.10 -15.60
C GLY A 242 -17.15 -0.10 -16.83
N ASP A 243 -17.97 -1.17 -16.85
CA ASP A 243 -18.82 -1.60 -17.97
C ASP A 243 -18.04 -1.72 -19.30
N TYR A 244 -17.87 -0.63 -20.03
CA TYR A 244 -17.08 -0.55 -21.26
C TYR A 244 -15.57 -0.33 -21.00
N VAL A 245 -15.17 0.05 -19.79
CA VAL A 245 -13.77 0.01 -19.36
C VAL A 245 -13.43 -1.45 -18.98
N PRO A 246 -12.40 -2.06 -19.60
CA PRO A 246 -11.99 -3.42 -19.27
C PRO A 246 -11.45 -3.49 -17.84
N GLY A 247 -11.43 -4.69 -17.26
CA GLY A 247 -10.92 -4.84 -15.91
C GLY A 247 -10.44 -6.22 -15.50
N ILE A 248 -9.71 -6.25 -14.38
CA ILE A 248 -9.02 -7.43 -13.87
C ILE A 248 -9.25 -7.56 -12.36
N TRP A 249 -9.59 -8.76 -11.92
CA TRP A 249 -9.58 -9.15 -10.51
C TRP A 249 -8.22 -9.75 -10.12
N VAL A 250 -7.69 -9.34 -8.98
CA VAL A 250 -6.36 -9.69 -8.47
C VAL A 250 -6.46 -10.13 -7.01
N ASP A 251 -5.70 -11.16 -6.61
CA ASP A 251 -5.51 -11.49 -5.19
C ASP A 251 -4.63 -10.41 -4.53
N GLY A 252 -5.27 -9.44 -3.87
CA GLY A 252 -4.62 -8.33 -3.18
C GLY A 252 -3.84 -8.72 -1.92
N MET A 253 -3.80 -10.01 -1.58
CA MET A 253 -2.96 -10.55 -0.50
C MET A 253 -1.64 -11.14 -1.03
N ASP A 254 -1.45 -11.23 -2.34
CA ASP A 254 -0.22 -11.75 -2.98
C ASP A 254 0.53 -10.63 -3.69
N VAL A 255 1.64 -10.18 -3.09
CA VAL A 255 2.45 -9.06 -3.60
C VAL A 255 2.93 -9.30 -5.04
N LEU A 256 3.19 -10.55 -5.43
CA LEU A 256 3.63 -10.87 -6.79
C LEU A 256 2.48 -10.82 -7.79
N ALA A 257 1.26 -11.20 -7.39
CA ALA A 257 0.07 -11.09 -8.22
C ALA A 257 -0.29 -9.62 -8.48
N VAL A 258 -0.24 -8.80 -7.42
CA VAL A 258 -0.44 -7.34 -7.53
C VAL A 258 0.59 -6.72 -8.47
N ARG A 259 1.89 -6.99 -8.25
CA ARG A 259 2.96 -6.47 -9.11
C ARG A 259 2.75 -6.84 -10.58
N GLN A 260 2.44 -8.10 -10.84
CA GLN A 260 2.26 -8.60 -12.20
C GLN A 260 1.05 -7.98 -12.90
N ALA A 261 -0.08 -7.88 -12.20
CA ALA A 261 -1.28 -7.25 -12.75
C ALA A 261 -1.06 -5.77 -13.08
N VAL A 262 -0.39 -5.02 -12.19
CA VAL A 262 -0.12 -3.60 -12.41
C VAL A 262 0.90 -3.40 -13.54
N ARG A 263 1.96 -4.22 -13.63
CA ARG A 263 2.92 -4.15 -14.77
C ARG A 263 2.22 -4.36 -16.11
N TRP A 264 1.40 -5.41 -16.22
CA TRP A 264 0.65 -5.69 -17.43
C TRP A 264 -0.37 -4.57 -17.76
N ALA A 265 -1.05 -4.03 -16.75
CA ALA A 265 -2.02 -2.94 -16.93
C ALA A 265 -1.34 -1.62 -17.37
N LYS A 266 -0.12 -1.36 -16.89
CA LYS A 266 0.69 -0.26 -17.38
C LYS A 266 1.03 -0.40 -18.85
N GLU A 267 1.49 -1.58 -19.26
CA GLU A 267 1.78 -1.86 -20.68
C GLU A 267 0.54 -1.67 -21.55
N TRP A 268 -0.63 -2.09 -21.07
CA TRP A 268 -1.92 -1.83 -21.71
C TRP A 268 -2.16 -0.33 -21.96
N CYS A 269 -2.05 0.49 -20.91
CA CYS A 269 -2.24 1.94 -21.02
C CYS A 269 -1.19 2.60 -21.92
N ASN A 270 0.08 2.23 -21.75
CA ASN A 270 1.21 2.77 -22.52
C ASN A 270 1.17 2.36 -24.00
N ALA A 271 0.47 1.27 -24.34
CA ALA A 271 0.14 0.89 -25.71
C ALA A 271 -1.03 1.70 -26.31
N GLY A 272 -1.60 2.66 -25.58
CA GLY A 272 -2.67 3.53 -26.06
C GLY A 272 -4.06 2.90 -26.02
N LYS A 273 -4.25 1.79 -25.29
CA LYS A 273 -5.54 1.07 -25.21
C LYS A 273 -6.55 1.71 -24.24
N GLY A 274 -6.17 2.82 -23.62
CA GLY A 274 -6.99 3.59 -22.69
C GLY A 274 -6.98 3.02 -21.26
N PRO A 275 -8.01 3.33 -20.45
CA PRO A 275 -8.03 3.03 -19.03
C PRO A 275 -8.28 1.56 -18.74
N LEU A 276 -7.99 1.15 -17.49
CA LEU A 276 -8.28 -0.20 -16.99
C LEU A 276 -8.73 -0.18 -15.53
N MET A 277 -9.68 -1.04 -15.18
CA MET A 277 -10.16 -1.26 -13.81
C MET A 277 -9.42 -2.44 -13.18
N ILE A 278 -8.86 -2.29 -11.97
CA ILE A 278 -8.23 -3.37 -11.22
C ILE A 278 -8.95 -3.50 -9.88
N GLU A 279 -9.46 -4.69 -9.55
CA GLU A 279 -9.93 -5.00 -8.21
C GLU A 279 -8.87 -5.83 -7.49
N MET A 280 -8.33 -5.29 -6.40
CA MET A 280 -7.43 -5.99 -5.50
C MET A 280 -8.23 -6.50 -4.30
N ALA A 281 -8.52 -7.80 -4.28
CA ALA A 281 -9.23 -8.44 -3.17
C ALA A 281 -8.28 -8.63 -1.98
N THR A 282 -8.34 -7.70 -1.04
CA THR A 282 -7.44 -7.58 0.12
C THR A 282 -8.22 -7.62 1.43
N TYR A 283 -7.57 -7.29 2.56
CA TYR A 283 -8.25 -7.22 3.85
C TYR A 283 -7.55 -6.27 4.83
N ARG A 284 -8.33 -5.51 5.60
CA ARG A 284 -7.82 -4.68 6.70
C ARG A 284 -8.00 -5.37 8.05
N TYR A 285 -6.93 -5.51 8.83
CA TYR A 285 -7.01 -6.16 10.15
C TYR A 285 -7.66 -5.28 11.22
N SER A 286 -7.37 -3.98 11.19
CA SER A 286 -7.99 -3.01 12.09
C SER A 286 -9.40 -2.64 11.61
N GLY A 287 -10.20 -2.05 12.51
CA GLY A 287 -11.45 -1.38 12.14
C GLY A 287 -11.25 -0.27 11.11
N HIS A 288 -12.32 0.45 10.78
CA HIS A 288 -12.27 1.46 9.73
C HIS A 288 -11.19 2.50 10.02
N SER A 289 -11.23 3.04 11.25
CA SER A 289 -10.27 3.96 11.84
C SER A 289 -10.01 3.53 13.30
N MET A 290 -9.11 4.22 14.00
CA MET A 290 -8.86 3.97 15.43
C MET A 290 -10.08 4.20 16.35
N SER A 291 -11.13 4.89 15.90
CA SER A 291 -12.38 5.05 16.65
C SER A 291 -13.38 3.91 16.44
N ASP A 292 -13.12 3.03 15.46
CA ASP A 292 -13.95 1.86 15.15
C ASP A 292 -13.22 0.57 15.58
N PRO A 293 -13.73 -0.16 16.59
CA PRO A 293 -13.18 -1.46 16.97
C PRO A 293 -13.28 -2.53 15.87
N GLY A 294 -14.21 -2.38 14.92
CA GLY A 294 -14.41 -3.29 13.80
C GLY A 294 -15.05 -4.63 14.16
N THR A 295 -15.77 -4.72 15.28
CA THR A 295 -16.38 -5.96 15.81
C THR A 295 -17.91 -5.98 15.74
N SER A 296 -18.57 -4.90 15.32
CA SER A 296 -20.04 -4.82 15.24
C SER A 296 -20.61 -5.30 13.91
N TYR A 297 -19.78 -5.45 12.88
CA TYR A 297 -20.19 -5.80 11.51
C TYR A 297 -19.42 -6.98 10.90
N ARG A 298 -18.48 -7.57 11.67
CA ARG A 298 -17.68 -8.75 11.33
C ARG A 298 -17.15 -9.40 12.60
N THR A 299 -16.84 -10.69 12.54
CA THR A 299 -16.41 -11.45 13.73
C THR A 299 -14.91 -11.33 13.95
N ARG A 300 -14.45 -11.60 15.19
CA ARG A 300 -13.00 -11.64 15.47
C ARG A 300 -12.37 -12.85 14.77
N GLU A 301 -13.13 -13.93 14.66
CA GLU A 301 -12.76 -15.19 14.01
C GLU A 301 -12.46 -14.98 12.53
N GLU A 302 -13.27 -14.19 11.81
CA GLU A 302 -13.00 -13.83 10.41
C GLU A 302 -11.65 -13.11 10.27
N VAL A 303 -11.39 -12.10 11.10
CA VAL A 303 -10.13 -11.34 11.06
C VAL A 303 -8.93 -12.23 11.37
N GLN A 304 -9.03 -13.10 12.38
CA GLN A 304 -7.96 -14.03 12.73
C GLN A 304 -7.72 -15.07 11.64
N GLU A 305 -8.78 -15.59 11.04
CA GLU A 305 -8.70 -16.56 9.95
C GLU A 305 -7.96 -15.96 8.75
N VAL A 306 -8.37 -14.77 8.29
CA VAL A 306 -7.68 -14.09 7.18
C VAL A 306 -6.23 -13.79 7.51
N ARG A 307 -5.91 -13.34 8.74
CA ARG A 307 -4.53 -13.12 9.16
C ARG A 307 -3.72 -14.42 9.21
N LYS A 308 -4.31 -15.54 9.62
CA LYS A 308 -3.61 -16.82 9.72
C LYS A 308 -3.34 -17.44 8.35
N THR A 309 -4.31 -17.37 7.43
CA THR A 309 -4.25 -18.11 6.16
C THR A 309 -3.89 -17.27 4.95
N ARG A 310 -3.99 -15.93 5.03
CA ARG A 310 -3.77 -15.03 3.90
C ARG A 310 -2.90 -13.81 4.22
N ASP A 311 -2.19 -13.76 5.34
CA ASP A 311 -1.32 -12.60 5.63
C ASP A 311 -0.24 -12.41 4.56
N PRO A 312 -0.12 -11.20 3.98
CA PRO A 312 0.73 -10.99 2.80
C PRO A 312 2.22 -11.13 3.13
N ILE A 313 2.61 -10.79 4.36
CA ILE A 313 4.01 -10.86 4.82
C ILE A 313 4.41 -12.31 5.10
N THR A 314 3.56 -13.04 5.82
CA THR A 314 3.79 -14.45 6.18
C THR A 314 3.79 -15.31 4.93
N GLY A 315 2.76 -15.18 4.09
CA GLY A 315 2.67 -15.94 2.84
C GLY A 315 3.83 -15.66 1.89
N PHE A 316 4.29 -14.40 1.79
CA PHE A 316 5.45 -14.07 0.97
C PHE A 316 6.76 -14.59 1.57
N LYS A 317 6.96 -14.48 2.90
CA LYS A 317 8.11 -15.06 3.62
C LYS A 317 8.24 -16.55 3.31
N ASP A 318 7.14 -17.30 3.48
CA ASP A 318 7.14 -18.75 3.29
C ASP A 318 7.54 -19.13 1.85
N LYS A 319 7.04 -18.38 0.85
CA LYS A 319 7.43 -18.55 -0.56
C LYS A 319 8.94 -18.36 -0.77
N ILE A 320 9.50 -17.24 -0.33
CA ILE A 320 10.89 -16.87 -0.62
C ILE A 320 11.92 -17.70 0.18
N VAL A 321 11.57 -18.14 1.39
CA VAL A 321 12.39 -19.08 2.18
C VAL A 321 12.36 -20.47 1.56
N THR A 322 11.17 -20.97 1.20
CA THR A 322 11.03 -22.31 0.59
C THR A 322 11.75 -22.40 -0.75
N ALA A 323 11.75 -21.33 -1.54
CA ALA A 323 12.47 -21.26 -2.81
C ALA A 323 14.00 -21.10 -2.65
N GLY A 324 14.50 -20.92 -1.42
CA GLY A 324 15.92 -20.73 -1.12
C GLY A 324 16.48 -19.36 -1.54
N LEU A 325 15.62 -18.36 -1.78
CA LEU A 325 16.05 -17.00 -2.10
C LEU A 325 16.65 -16.31 -0.88
N VAL A 326 16.07 -16.57 0.29
CA VAL A 326 16.53 -16.02 1.58
C VAL A 326 16.48 -17.10 2.66
N THR A 327 17.34 -16.95 3.65
CA THR A 327 17.38 -17.81 4.85
C THR A 327 16.52 -17.24 5.97
N GLU A 328 16.15 -18.08 6.93
CA GLU A 328 15.46 -17.63 8.16
C GLU A 328 16.27 -16.60 8.96
N ASP A 329 17.60 -16.69 8.92
CA ASP A 329 18.47 -15.74 9.63
C ASP A 329 18.56 -14.38 8.92
N GLU A 330 18.55 -14.35 7.58
CA GLU A 330 18.38 -13.10 6.82
C GLU A 330 17.04 -12.42 7.14
N ILE A 331 15.95 -13.19 7.24
CA ILE A 331 14.64 -12.65 7.63
C ILE A 331 14.66 -12.04 9.04
N LYS A 332 15.31 -12.71 10.01
CA LYS A 332 15.45 -12.17 11.38
C LYS A 332 16.25 -10.87 11.41
N GLU A 333 17.31 -10.78 10.60
CA GLU A 333 18.11 -9.56 10.52
C GLU A 333 17.30 -8.40 9.91
N ILE A 334 16.49 -8.65 8.88
CA ILE A 334 15.54 -7.65 8.34
C ILE A 334 14.57 -7.19 9.43
N ASP A 335 13.94 -8.10 10.19
CA ASP A 335 13.02 -7.72 11.28
C ASP A 335 13.71 -6.86 12.34
N LYS A 336 14.96 -7.18 12.70
CA LYS A 336 15.75 -6.38 13.65
C LYS A 336 16.04 -4.98 13.13
N GLN A 337 16.43 -4.85 11.86
CA GLN A 337 16.72 -3.56 11.23
C GLN A 337 15.47 -2.68 11.12
N VAL A 338 14.36 -3.26 10.64
CA VAL A 338 13.07 -2.56 10.56
C VAL A 338 12.62 -2.12 11.94
N ARG A 339 12.67 -2.98 12.96
CA ARG A 339 12.32 -2.59 14.34
C ARG A 339 13.14 -1.40 14.84
N LYS A 340 14.46 -1.42 14.60
CA LYS A 340 15.35 -0.31 14.98
C LYS A 340 14.95 1.00 14.30
N GLU A 341 14.58 0.96 13.01
CA GLU A 341 14.07 2.13 12.27
C GLU A 341 12.77 2.65 12.90
N ILE A 342 11.81 1.76 13.17
CA ILE A 342 10.52 2.13 13.77
C ILE A 342 10.71 2.71 15.17
N ASP A 343 11.54 2.10 16.02
CA ASP A 343 11.79 2.59 17.38
C ASP A 343 12.42 3.99 17.38
N ALA A 344 13.36 4.24 16.44
CA ALA A 344 13.95 5.56 16.26
C ALA A 344 12.90 6.59 15.80
N ALA A 345 12.05 6.22 14.84
CA ALA A 345 10.98 7.07 14.34
C ALA A 345 9.92 7.38 15.42
N VAL A 346 9.55 6.39 16.25
CA VAL A 346 8.64 6.58 17.39
C VAL A 346 9.26 7.50 18.43
N LYS A 347 10.55 7.34 18.75
CA LYS A 347 11.26 8.26 19.65
C LYS A 347 11.21 9.69 19.13
N GLN A 348 11.48 9.90 17.84
CA GLN A 348 11.39 11.21 17.22
C GLN A 348 9.96 11.77 17.29
N ALA A 349 8.94 11.00 16.92
CA ALA A 349 7.54 11.42 17.02
C ALA A 349 7.10 11.77 18.46
N HIS A 350 7.76 11.23 19.48
CA HIS A 350 7.56 11.64 20.87
C HIS A 350 8.20 12.98 21.19
N THR A 351 9.45 13.19 20.78
CA THR A 351 10.28 14.31 21.23
C THR A 351 10.34 15.50 20.28
N ASP A 352 9.91 15.33 19.03
CA ASP A 352 9.98 16.38 18.02
C ASP A 352 9.07 17.56 18.38
N LYS A 353 9.47 18.77 17.97
CA LYS A 353 8.77 20.00 18.32
C LYS A 353 7.39 20.03 17.68
N GLU A 354 6.41 20.58 18.40
CA GLU A 354 5.12 20.91 17.81
C GLU A 354 5.33 21.95 16.69
N SER A 355 4.49 21.87 15.67
CA SER A 355 4.49 22.86 14.59
C SER A 355 4.13 24.24 15.15
N PRO A 356 4.99 25.24 14.97
CA PRO A 356 4.78 26.55 15.58
C PRO A 356 3.65 27.30 14.87
N VAL A 357 3.00 28.23 15.57
CA VAL A 357 1.77 28.89 15.11
C VAL A 357 1.98 29.69 13.83
N GLU A 358 3.18 30.17 13.59
CA GLU A 358 3.57 30.89 12.38
C GLU A 358 3.39 30.04 11.12
N LEU A 359 3.54 28.72 11.23
CA LEU A 359 3.27 27.83 10.09
C LEU A 359 1.81 27.90 9.68
N MET A 360 0.85 28.17 10.58
CA MET A 360 -0.58 28.28 10.22
C MET A 360 -0.84 29.24 9.05
N LEU A 361 0.01 30.25 8.89
CA LEU A 361 -0.10 31.29 7.85
C LEU A 361 0.75 31.01 6.60
N THR A 362 1.45 29.88 6.51
CA THR A 362 2.24 29.52 5.33
C THR A 362 1.44 28.68 4.34
N ASP A 363 1.87 28.67 3.07
CA ASP A 363 1.36 27.80 1.99
C ASP A 363 -0.14 27.94 1.65
N ILE A 364 -0.80 29.03 2.04
CA ILE A 364 -2.21 29.28 1.66
C ILE A 364 -2.33 29.52 0.14
N TYR A 365 -1.39 30.27 -0.42
CA TYR A 365 -1.31 30.56 -1.85
C TYR A 365 0.09 30.32 -2.38
N TYR A 366 0.18 29.83 -3.62
CA TYR A 366 1.43 29.70 -4.36
C TYR A 366 1.58 30.88 -5.34
N ASN A 367 2.78 31.47 -5.42
CA ASN A 367 3.12 32.55 -6.36
C ASN A 367 2.09 33.71 -6.40
N THR A 368 1.62 34.15 -5.22
CA THR A 368 0.63 35.22 -5.07
C THR A 368 1.22 36.35 -4.23
N PRO A 369 0.99 37.63 -4.58
CA PRO A 369 1.40 38.76 -3.74
C PRO A 369 0.84 38.63 -2.32
N ALA A 370 1.54 39.19 -1.32
CA ALA A 370 1.12 39.12 0.07
C ALA A 370 -0.36 39.52 0.26
N GLN A 371 -1.11 38.70 1.00
CA GLN A 371 -2.54 38.90 1.26
C GLN A 371 -2.77 39.12 2.75
N TYR A 372 -3.82 39.86 3.11
CA TYR A 372 -4.27 39.89 4.51
C TYR A 372 -5.01 38.59 4.83
N VAL A 373 -4.62 37.94 5.93
CA VAL A 373 -5.29 36.76 6.47
C VAL A 373 -5.85 37.11 7.83
N ARG A 374 -7.17 37.00 7.97
CA ARG A 374 -7.87 37.23 9.24
C ARG A 374 -7.61 36.08 10.21
N CYS A 375 -7.08 36.43 11.38
CA CYS A 375 -6.96 35.54 12.54
C CYS A 375 -8.13 35.75 13.51
N THR A 376 -8.01 35.28 14.76
CA THR A 376 -9.09 35.40 15.75
C THR A 376 -9.45 36.86 16.06
N THR A 377 -8.46 37.74 16.17
CA THR A 377 -8.65 39.17 16.54
C THR A 377 -8.21 40.12 15.45
N ASP A 378 -7.07 39.82 14.80
CA ASP A 378 -6.38 40.77 13.92
C ASP A 378 -6.23 40.20 12.50
N GLU A 379 -5.99 41.10 11.55
CA GLU A 379 -5.54 40.73 10.21
C GLU A 379 -4.02 40.74 10.17
N VAL A 380 -3.43 39.64 9.71
CA VAL A 380 -1.99 39.50 9.54
C VAL A 380 -1.67 39.60 8.06
N LEU A 381 -0.74 40.48 7.68
CA LEU A 381 -0.22 40.50 6.32
C LEU A 381 0.62 39.25 6.10
N GLN A 382 0.03 38.25 5.46
CA GLN A 382 0.66 37.00 5.12
C GLN A 382 1.56 37.23 3.90
N LYS A 383 2.88 37.25 4.15
CA LYS A 383 3.86 37.24 3.07
C LYS A 383 3.86 35.86 2.44
N TYR A 384 4.15 35.79 1.14
CA TYR A 384 4.44 34.52 0.49
C TYR A 384 5.68 33.88 1.15
N LEU A 385 5.44 32.89 1.99
CA LEU A 385 6.43 32.12 2.74
C LEU A 385 5.96 30.67 2.78
N THR A 386 6.82 29.75 2.36
CA THR A 386 6.53 28.31 2.43
C THR A 386 6.77 27.77 3.85
N SER A 387 6.11 26.66 4.22
CA SER A 387 6.39 26.00 5.51
C SER A 387 7.87 25.64 5.62
N GLU A 388 8.50 25.20 4.53
CA GLU A 388 9.92 24.83 4.52
C GLU A 388 10.83 26.03 4.86
N GLU A 389 10.58 27.18 4.23
CA GLU A 389 11.33 28.41 4.50
C GLU A 389 11.11 28.89 5.95
N ALA A 390 9.88 28.81 6.45
CA ALA A 390 9.56 29.17 7.83
C ALA A 390 10.28 28.26 8.84
N VAL A 391 10.28 26.94 8.62
CA VAL A 391 11.01 25.98 9.47
C VAL A 391 12.52 26.24 9.43
N LYS A 392 13.09 26.51 8.25
CA LYS A 392 14.51 26.87 8.09
C LYS A 392 14.86 28.16 8.84
N ALA A 393 13.96 29.15 8.86
CA ALA A 393 14.16 30.39 9.59
C ALA A 393 14.16 30.19 11.11
N LEU A 394 13.36 29.26 11.63
CA LEU A 394 13.28 28.93 13.07
C LEU A 394 14.44 28.07 13.58
N ALA A 395 15.22 27.46 12.68
CA ALA A 395 16.40 26.67 13.02
C ALA A 395 17.67 27.53 13.14
N LYS A 396 17.63 28.79 12.69
CA LYS A 396 18.68 29.80 12.86
C LYS A 396 18.45 30.55 14.16
#